data_AF-A0AAP8T2Y1-F1
#
_entry.id   AF-A0AAP8T2Y1-F1
#
_cell.length_a   1.000
_cell.length_b   1.000
_cell.length_c   1.000
_cell.angle_alpha   90.00
_cell.angle_beta   90.00
_cell.angle_gamma   90.00
#
_symmetry.space_group_name_H-M   'P 1'
#
loop_
_entity.id
_entity.type
_entity.pdbx_description
1 polymer ?
#
loop_
_entity_poly.entity_id
_entity_poly.type
_entity_poly.pdbx_seq_one_letter_code
_entity_poly.pdbx_strand_id
1 'polypeptide(L)'
;MLKDQPLVFEMSKEGRIAYSLPVMDVEDINIEDVIPATYVRKEKANLPEVSELDLMRHYTALSKRNHGLDSGFYPLGSCTMKYNPKINEAVARFPGFAHIHPLQDTYTVQGALELMHELQQELKEITGMDEVTLQPAAGAHGEWTGLM
;
A
#
# COMPACT_ATOMS: atom_id res chain seq x y z
N MET A 1 -16.85 -17.36 -22.80
CA MET A 1 -15.63 -16.54 -22.87
C MET A 1 -16.00 -15.15 -22.39
N LEU A 2 -15.55 -14.75 -21.20
CA LEU A 2 -15.88 -13.45 -20.63
C LEU A 2 -15.29 -12.36 -21.54
N LYS A 3 -16.16 -11.43 -21.96
CA LYS A 3 -15.83 -10.25 -22.78
C LYS A 3 -14.52 -9.63 -22.32
N ASP A 4 -13.62 -9.34 -23.26
CA ASP A 4 -12.33 -8.71 -23.01
C ASP A 4 -12.49 -7.56 -22.01
N GLN A 5 -11.82 -7.64 -20.87
CA GLN A 5 -11.70 -6.51 -19.95
C GLN A 5 -10.60 -5.62 -20.54
N PRO A 6 -10.95 -4.43 -21.05
CA PRO A 6 -9.95 -3.52 -21.58
C PRO A 6 -8.99 -3.07 -20.47
N LEU A 7 -7.77 -2.72 -20.86
CA LEU A 7 -6.85 -2.01 -19.97
C LEU A 7 -7.49 -0.67 -19.56
N VAL A 8 -7.16 -0.18 -18.37
CA VAL A 8 -7.68 1.12 -17.90
C VAL A 8 -7.33 2.27 -18.88
N PHE A 9 -6.21 2.15 -19.60
CA PHE A 9 -5.78 3.07 -20.66
C PHE A 9 -6.70 3.05 -21.88
N GLU A 10 -7.22 1.89 -22.27
CA GLU A 10 -8.14 1.74 -23.41
C GLU A 10 -9.55 2.28 -23.09
N MET A 11 -9.88 2.42 -21.80
CA MET A 11 -11.11 3.05 -21.33
C MET A 11 -11.00 4.58 -21.20
N SER A 12 -9.80 5.13 -21.38
CA SER A 12 -9.53 6.54 -21.13
C SER A 12 -10.25 7.44 -22.12
N LYS A 13 -10.77 8.57 -21.61
CA LYS A 13 -11.24 9.69 -22.43
C LYS A 13 -10.71 10.97 -21.83
N GLU A 14 -10.14 11.81 -22.69
CA GLU A 14 -9.55 13.09 -22.32
C GLU A 14 -10.49 13.93 -21.43
N GLY A 15 -9.93 14.50 -20.36
CA GLY A 15 -10.60 15.37 -19.40
C GLY A 15 -11.38 14.66 -18.30
N ARG A 16 -11.43 13.32 -18.26
CA ARG A 16 -12.12 12.59 -17.19
C ARG A 16 -11.29 12.48 -15.92
N ILE A 17 -11.96 12.67 -14.79
CA ILE A 17 -11.36 12.70 -13.45
C ILE A 17 -12.04 11.65 -12.56
N ALA A 18 -11.23 10.83 -11.88
CA ALA A 18 -11.69 9.78 -10.98
C ALA A 18 -11.45 10.09 -9.49
N TYR A 19 -10.99 11.29 -9.17
CA TYR A 19 -10.73 11.73 -7.80
C TYR A 19 -11.62 12.90 -7.42
N SER A 20 -11.87 13.02 -6.11
CA SER A 20 -12.42 14.21 -5.48
C SER A 20 -11.44 14.63 -4.40
N LEU A 21 -10.66 15.67 -4.68
CA LEU A 21 -9.71 16.23 -3.71
C LEU A 21 -10.41 17.34 -2.92
N PRO A 22 -10.04 17.56 -1.65
CA PRO A 22 -10.53 18.71 -0.89
C PRO A 22 -10.14 20.02 -1.58
N VAL A 23 -10.88 21.09 -1.28
CA VAL A 23 -10.55 22.43 -1.77
C VAL A 23 -9.16 22.81 -1.27
N MET A 24 -8.35 23.38 -2.16
CA MET A 24 -7.01 23.87 -1.83
C MET A 24 -7.13 24.94 -0.74
N ASP A 25 -6.46 24.70 0.39
CA ASP A 25 -6.42 25.58 1.55
C ASP A 25 -5.18 26.50 1.56
N VAL A 26 -4.40 26.46 0.48
CA VAL A 26 -3.22 27.28 0.24
C VAL A 26 -3.40 28.14 -1.00
N GLU A 27 -2.61 29.21 -1.11
CA GLU A 27 -2.62 30.09 -2.28
C GLU A 27 -2.16 29.34 -3.54
N ASP A 28 -2.84 29.61 -4.66
CA ASP A 28 -2.46 29.05 -5.96
C ASP A 28 -1.17 29.73 -6.43
N ILE A 29 -0.14 28.92 -6.70
CA ILE A 29 1.18 29.40 -7.11
C ILE A 29 1.44 28.96 -8.54
N ASN A 30 1.94 29.88 -9.36
CA ASN A 30 2.41 29.49 -10.67
C ASN A 30 3.73 28.70 -10.54
N ILE A 31 3.74 27.48 -11.06
CA ILE A 31 4.90 26.57 -11.00
C ILE A 31 6.14 27.21 -11.63
N GLU A 32 5.97 27.99 -12.70
CA GLU A 32 7.08 28.66 -13.39
C GLU A 32 7.79 29.72 -12.53
N ASP A 33 7.13 30.25 -11.50
CA ASP A 33 7.71 31.24 -10.59
C ASP A 33 8.56 30.59 -9.48
N VAL A 34 8.35 29.29 -9.22
CA VAL A 34 8.94 28.57 -8.08
C VAL A 34 9.95 27.51 -8.51
N ILE A 35 9.75 26.91 -9.68
CA ILE A 35 10.59 25.82 -10.20
C ILE A 35 11.31 26.31 -11.45
N PRO A 36 12.66 26.27 -11.50
CA PRO A 36 13.39 26.60 -12.72
C PRO A 36 12.90 25.79 -13.92
N ALA A 37 12.72 26.45 -15.06
CA ALA A 37 12.14 25.85 -16.27
C ALA A 37 12.83 24.56 -16.75
N THR A 38 14.09 24.34 -16.39
CA THR A 38 14.84 23.10 -16.68
C THR A 38 14.29 21.87 -15.94
N TYR A 39 13.59 22.07 -14.82
CA TYR A 39 13.01 21.01 -14.00
C TYR A 39 11.49 20.87 -14.17
N VAL A 40 10.84 21.82 -14.87
CA VAL A 40 9.40 21.75 -15.14
C VAL A 40 9.13 20.71 -16.23
N ARG A 41 8.23 19.77 -15.92
CA ARG A 41 7.85 18.69 -16.83
C ARG A 41 7.11 19.25 -18.05
N LYS A 42 7.65 19.01 -19.25
CA LYS A 42 7.09 19.53 -20.52
C LYS A 42 5.95 18.68 -21.10
N GLU A 43 5.96 17.37 -20.85
CA GLU A 43 4.98 16.42 -21.38
C GLU A 43 4.22 15.79 -20.24
N LYS A 44 2.88 15.76 -20.30
CA LYS A 44 2.06 15.14 -19.23
C LYS A 44 2.39 13.65 -19.06
N ALA A 45 2.12 13.13 -17.86
CA ALA A 45 2.14 11.68 -17.65
C ALA A 45 1.02 11.02 -18.44
N ASN A 46 1.30 9.89 -19.08
CA ASN A 46 0.30 9.07 -19.74
C ASN A 46 -0.52 8.28 -18.70
N LEU A 47 -1.22 8.98 -17.81
CA LEU A 47 -2.13 8.41 -16.84
C LEU A 47 -3.51 8.22 -17.47
N PRO A 48 -4.28 7.20 -17.05
CA PRO A 48 -5.61 6.98 -17.61
C PRO A 48 -6.59 8.06 -17.13
N GLU A 49 -7.42 8.54 -18.04
CA GLU A 49 -8.45 9.55 -17.78
C GLU A 49 -9.81 8.85 -17.78
N VAL A 50 -10.27 8.44 -16.60
CA VAL A 50 -11.53 7.70 -16.41
C VAL A 50 -12.39 8.37 -15.34
N SER A 51 -13.69 8.07 -15.32
CA SER A 51 -14.56 8.49 -14.22
C SER A 51 -14.37 7.60 -12.99
N GLU A 52 -14.77 8.07 -11.80
CA GLU A 52 -14.74 7.25 -10.57
C GLU A 52 -15.53 5.94 -10.74
N LEU A 53 -16.70 6.00 -11.40
CA LEU A 53 -17.51 4.83 -11.69
C LEU A 53 -16.81 3.84 -12.64
N ASP A 54 -16.14 4.36 -13.68
CA ASP A 54 -15.36 3.52 -14.61
C ASP A 54 -14.20 2.83 -13.86
N LEU A 55 -13.51 3.56 -12.98
CA LEU A 55 -12.42 3.04 -12.15
C LEU A 55 -12.92 1.93 -11.20
N MET A 56 -14.02 2.17 -10.49
CA MET A 56 -14.65 1.20 -9.58
C MET A 56 -15.08 -0.07 -10.32
N ARG A 57 -15.72 0.08 -11.48
CA ARG A 57 -16.12 -1.06 -12.33
C ARG A 57 -14.89 -1.83 -12.81
N HIS A 58 -13.84 -1.14 -13.21
CA HIS A 58 -12.61 -1.75 -13.71
C HIS A 58 -11.95 -2.63 -12.64
N TYR A 59 -11.64 -2.10 -11.46
CA TYR A 59 -10.98 -2.87 -10.40
C TYR A 59 -11.87 -3.95 -9.78
N THR A 60 -13.19 -3.71 -9.70
CA THR A 60 -14.15 -4.74 -9.26
C THR A 60 -14.24 -5.90 -10.27
N ALA A 61 -14.14 -5.62 -11.57
CA ALA A 61 -14.09 -6.67 -12.59
C ALA A 61 -12.78 -7.45 -12.52
N LEU A 62 -11.64 -6.76 -12.34
CA LEU A 62 -10.34 -7.41 -12.18
C LEU A 62 -10.28 -8.30 -10.92
N SER A 63 -10.84 -7.85 -9.79
CA SER A 63 -10.86 -8.66 -8.57
C SER A 63 -11.64 -9.97 -8.74
N LYS A 64 -12.76 -9.94 -9.47
CA LYS A 64 -13.55 -11.14 -9.82
C LYS A 64 -12.84 -12.10 -10.78
N ARG A 65 -11.80 -11.63 -11.48
CA ARG A 65 -10.95 -12.46 -12.34
C ARG A 65 -9.76 -13.05 -11.59
N ASN A 66 -9.51 -12.61 -10.36
CA ASN A 66 -8.43 -13.14 -9.54
C ASN A 66 -8.97 -14.25 -8.64
N HIS A 67 -8.28 -15.40 -8.61
CA HIS A 67 -8.52 -16.41 -7.59
C HIS A 67 -7.58 -16.14 -6.41
N GLY A 68 -8.14 -16.02 -5.22
CA GLY A 68 -7.41 -15.86 -3.97
C GLY A 68 -8.04 -16.65 -2.83
N LEU A 69 -7.46 -16.51 -1.63
CA LEU A 69 -7.88 -17.23 -0.43
C LEU A 69 -9.36 -17.05 -0.07
N ASP A 70 -9.90 -15.85 -0.27
CA ASP A 70 -11.32 -15.57 0.01
C ASP A 70 -12.28 -16.23 -1.01
N SER A 71 -11.76 -16.68 -2.15
CA SER A 71 -12.56 -17.24 -3.25
C SER A 71 -12.55 -18.77 -3.32
N GLY A 72 -11.69 -19.45 -2.56
CA GLY A 72 -11.63 -20.90 -2.52
C GLY A 72 -10.33 -21.46 -1.92
N PHE A 73 -10.20 -22.78 -1.95
CA PHE A 73 -9.03 -23.49 -1.44
C PHE A 73 -7.79 -23.22 -2.30
N TYR A 74 -6.67 -22.86 -1.66
CA TYR A 74 -5.46 -22.36 -2.34
C TYR A 74 -4.18 -23.09 -1.88
N PRO A 75 -3.95 -24.36 -2.28
CA PRO A 75 -2.90 -25.22 -1.73
C PRO A 75 -1.51 -24.99 -2.37
N LEU A 76 -0.93 -23.81 -2.18
CA LEU A 76 0.45 -23.56 -2.59
C LEU A 76 1.44 -24.01 -1.52
N GLY A 77 2.26 -25.01 -1.86
CA GLY A 77 3.36 -25.48 -1.02
C GLY A 77 4.37 -24.35 -0.72
N SER A 78 4.97 -24.37 0.47
CA SER A 78 5.91 -23.36 0.97
C SER A 78 5.37 -21.93 1.16
N CYS A 79 4.16 -21.61 0.68
CA CYS A 79 3.58 -20.27 0.77
C CYS A 79 2.72 -20.04 2.03
N THR A 80 2.37 -21.10 2.77
CA THR A 80 1.52 -21.03 3.97
C THR A 80 0.24 -20.21 3.73
N MET A 81 -0.55 -20.60 2.73
CA MET A 81 -1.79 -19.94 2.33
C MET A 81 -2.91 -20.17 3.38
N LYS A 82 -2.75 -19.54 4.55
CA LYS A 82 -3.69 -19.58 5.69
C LYS A 82 -4.75 -18.48 5.58
N TYR A 83 -5.81 -18.58 6.36
CA TYR A 83 -6.79 -17.50 6.47
C TYR A 83 -6.13 -16.19 6.95
N ASN A 84 -6.53 -15.06 6.34
CA ASN A 84 -6.17 -13.70 6.77
C ASN A 84 -7.36 -13.08 7.54
N PRO A 85 -7.33 -13.04 8.89
CA PRO A 85 -8.41 -12.49 9.70
C PRO A 85 -8.74 -11.05 9.32
N LYS A 86 -10.02 -10.78 9.00
CA LYS A 86 -10.47 -9.43 8.62
C LYS A 86 -10.31 -8.40 9.73
N ILE A 87 -10.21 -8.83 10.98
CA ILE A 87 -9.87 -7.95 12.11
C ILE A 87 -8.50 -7.30 11.94
N ASN A 88 -7.54 -7.98 11.31
CA ASN A 88 -6.19 -7.45 11.11
C ASN A 88 -6.21 -6.22 10.19
N GLU A 89 -7.07 -6.22 9.16
CA GLU A 89 -7.28 -5.06 8.30
C GLU A 89 -7.90 -3.87 9.05
N ALA A 90 -8.77 -4.14 10.02
CA ALA A 90 -9.38 -3.11 10.85
C ALA A 90 -8.36 -2.50 11.84
N VAL A 91 -7.55 -3.35 12.48
CA VAL A 91 -6.52 -2.92 13.43
C VAL A 91 -5.42 -2.12 12.73
N ALA A 92 -4.93 -2.58 11.57
CA ALA A 92 -3.90 -1.88 10.81
C ALA A 92 -4.33 -0.45 10.37
N ARG A 93 -5.64 -0.17 10.29
CA ARG A 93 -6.19 1.14 9.94
C ARG A 93 -6.36 2.08 11.12
N PHE A 94 -6.02 1.66 12.35
CA PHE A 94 -6.10 2.57 13.48
C PHE A 94 -5.22 3.80 13.22
N PRO A 95 -5.69 5.03 13.54
CA PRO A 95 -4.92 6.25 13.28
C PRO A 95 -3.53 6.24 13.92
N GLY A 96 -3.42 5.61 15.10
CA GLY A 96 -2.15 5.37 15.80
C GLY A 96 -1.20 4.39 15.11
N PHE A 97 -1.52 3.86 13.93
CA PHE A 97 -0.63 3.08 13.07
C PHE A 97 -0.58 3.66 11.65
N ALA A 98 -1.75 3.85 11.02
CA ALA A 98 -1.85 4.26 9.62
C ALA A 98 -1.40 5.72 9.34
N HIS A 99 -1.36 6.57 10.36
CA HIS A 99 -1.03 7.99 10.22
C HIS A 99 0.20 8.41 11.04
N ILE A 100 1.10 7.46 11.31
CA ILE A 100 2.41 7.73 11.91
C ILE A 100 3.41 8.14 10.82
N HIS A 101 4.09 9.27 11.03
CA HIS A 101 5.33 9.55 10.30
C HIS A 101 6.51 8.85 11.02
N PRO A 102 7.39 8.11 10.32
CA PRO A 102 8.45 7.33 10.97
C PRO A 102 9.48 8.18 11.74
N LEU A 103 9.59 9.48 11.42
CA LEU A 103 10.47 10.42 12.11
C LEU A 103 9.75 11.39 13.07
N GLN A 104 8.48 11.15 13.41
CA GLN A 104 7.83 11.96 14.44
C GLN A 104 8.39 11.65 15.83
N ASP A 105 8.21 12.59 16.77
CA ASP A 105 8.73 12.43 18.12
C ASP A 105 8.27 11.10 18.74
N THR A 106 9.22 10.30 19.22
CA THR A 106 8.97 9.00 19.86
C THR A 106 7.95 9.07 21.00
N TYR A 107 7.84 10.20 21.69
CA TYR A 107 6.85 10.40 22.75
C TYR A 107 5.41 10.31 22.23
N THR A 108 5.15 10.62 20.96
CA THR A 108 3.80 10.58 20.36
C THR A 108 3.43 9.21 19.77
N VAL A 109 4.36 8.24 19.75
CA VAL A 109 4.19 6.93 19.10
C VAL A 109 4.44 5.73 20.02
N GLN A 110 4.37 5.93 21.34
CA GLN A 110 4.68 4.87 22.30
C GLN A 110 3.85 3.59 22.08
N GLY A 111 2.58 3.69 21.70
CA GLY A 111 1.76 2.50 21.40
C GLY A 111 2.23 1.68 20.19
N ALA A 112 2.82 2.31 19.17
CA ALA A 112 3.41 1.59 18.04
C ALA A 112 4.75 0.94 18.43
N LEU A 113 5.55 1.63 19.25
CA LEU A 113 6.80 1.10 19.77
C LEU A 113 6.58 -0.07 20.73
N GLU A 114 5.54 0.00 21.57
CA GLU A 114 5.10 -1.09 22.44
C GLU A 114 4.72 -2.32 21.62
N LEU A 115 3.88 -2.17 20.59
CA LEU A 115 3.52 -3.27 19.68
C LEU A 115 4.74 -3.92 19.03
N MET A 116 5.70 -3.11 18.56
CA MET A 116 6.93 -3.63 17.97
C MET A 116 7.76 -4.41 19.00
N HIS A 117 7.91 -3.87 20.20
CA HIS A 117 8.66 -4.51 21.27
C HIS A 117 8.05 -5.83 21.72
N GLU A 118 6.73 -5.86 21.94
CA GLU A 118 5.99 -7.08 22.32
C GLU A 118 6.15 -8.16 21.25
N LEU A 119 5.97 -7.81 19.97
CA LEU A 119 6.15 -8.74 18.86
C LEU A 119 7.59 -9.30 18.82
N GLN A 120 8.61 -8.48 19.10
CA GLN A 120 9.98 -8.97 19.21
C GLN A 120 10.13 -9.98 20.35
N GLN A 121 9.55 -9.73 21.53
CA GLN A 121 9.63 -10.67 22.66
C GLN A 121 8.90 -11.98 22.36
N GLU A 122 7.70 -11.91 21.76
CA GLU A 122 6.95 -13.11 21.36
C GLU A 122 7.71 -13.96 20.34
N LEU A 123 8.32 -13.32 19.32
CA LEU A 123 9.11 -14.03 18.32
C LEU A 123 10.39 -14.64 18.91
N LYS A 124 11.05 -13.96 19.85
CA LYS A 124 12.19 -14.51 20.59
C LYS A 124 11.80 -15.78 21.33
N GLU A 125 10.70 -15.76 22.08
CA GLU A 125 10.21 -16.92 22.83
C GLU A 125 9.86 -18.09 21.90
N ILE A 126 9.19 -17.82 20.78
CA ILE A 126 8.80 -18.86 19.80
C ILE A 126 10.03 -19.51 19.14
N THR A 127 11.07 -18.73 18.87
CA THR A 127 12.25 -19.18 18.09
C THR A 127 13.43 -19.63 18.96
N GLY A 128 13.45 -19.27 20.24
CA GLY A 128 14.57 -19.50 21.14
C GLY A 128 15.79 -18.60 20.88
N MET A 129 15.57 -17.42 20.29
CA MET A 129 16.64 -16.45 19.97
C MET A 129 16.81 -15.41 21.08
N ASP A 130 18.02 -14.88 21.22
CA ASP A 130 18.31 -13.82 22.21
C ASP A 130 17.71 -12.46 21.80
N GLU A 131 17.64 -12.18 20.50
CA GLU A 131 17.15 -10.92 19.95
C GLU A 131 16.51 -11.10 18.56
N VAL A 132 15.60 -10.19 18.20
CA VAL A 132 14.88 -10.17 16.91
C VAL A 132 14.86 -8.74 16.38
N THR A 133 15.09 -8.56 15.08
CA THR A 133 14.84 -7.28 14.37
C THR A 133 13.59 -7.38 13.50
N LEU A 134 12.81 -6.30 13.44
CA LEU A 134 11.61 -6.17 12.59
C LEU A 134 11.86 -5.36 11.31
N GLN A 135 13.11 -4.96 11.04
CA GLN A 135 13.46 -4.12 9.90
C GLN A 135 13.37 -4.83 8.52
N PRO A 136 13.73 -6.12 8.36
CA PRO A 136 13.68 -6.77 7.04
C PRO A 136 12.24 -6.92 6.50
N ALA A 137 12.02 -6.49 5.26
CA ALA A 137 10.70 -6.42 4.64
C ALA A 137 10.18 -7.76 4.04
N ALA A 138 11.03 -8.81 3.98
CA ALA A 138 10.69 -10.12 3.42
C ALA A 138 11.68 -11.20 3.90
N GLY A 139 11.35 -12.48 3.70
CA GLY A 139 12.21 -13.61 4.08
C GLY A 139 13.62 -13.54 3.48
N ALA A 140 13.73 -13.37 2.16
CA ALA A 140 15.04 -13.24 1.49
C ALA A 140 15.85 -12.02 1.96
N HIS A 141 15.18 -10.94 2.39
CA HIS A 141 15.86 -9.78 3.00
C HIS A 141 16.36 -10.13 4.41
N GLY A 142 15.61 -10.94 5.17
CA GLY A 142 16.05 -11.48 6.45
C GLY A 142 17.27 -12.40 6.31
N GLU A 143 17.30 -13.26 5.29
CA GLU A 143 18.47 -14.09 4.97
C GLU A 143 19.72 -13.22 4.74
N TRP A 144 19.62 -12.18 3.91
CA TRP A 144 20.71 -11.24 3.69
C TRP A 144 21.17 -10.54 4.98
N THR A 145 20.22 -10.11 5.81
CA THR A 145 20.50 -9.45 7.10
C THR A 145 21.23 -10.37 8.07
N GLY A 146 20.95 -11.68 8.04
CA GLY A 146 21.63 -12.66 8.90
C GLY A 146 23.03 -13.07 8.42
N LEU A 147 23.35 -12.81 7.14
CA LEU A 147 24.64 -13.20 6.53
C LEU A 147 25.69 -12.08 6.54
N MET A 148 25.28 -10.82 6.68
CA MET A 148 26.13 -9.62 6.60
C MET A 148 26.26 -8.94 7.96
#